data_AF-A0A7Y2EE05-F1
#
_entry.id   AF-A0A7Y2EE05-F1
#
_cell.length_a   1.000
_cell.length_b   1.000
_cell.length_c   1.000
_cell.angle_alpha   90.00
_cell.angle_beta   90.00
_cell.angle_gamma   90.00
#
_symmetry.space_group_name_H-M   'P 1'
#
loop_
_entity.id
_entity.type
_entity.pdbx_description
1 polymer ?
#
loop_
_entity_poly.entity_id
_entity_poly.type
_entity_poly.pdbx_seq_one_letter_code
_entity_poly.pdbx_strand_id
1 'polypeptide(L)'
;VNSLPNWYDSDRTNVSSGTDDDCQNCPGAQWTGSNPTLTEYVYDFVLNAANGEVDLTNETNVVFRIVFHSDPAVTQEGAVIDDFVIEGTQNDDDDDNDGILDINDNCPLIANADQANNDMDAEGDACDPDDDNDGIIDTEDNCPFTANADQADTDADGIGDVCDDDSDNDGVPNGEDQCPDTPEGTTVDISGCAVFTLPPTNFRVQTKGTTCIGKATGEIIVEAVESLNYTATLTDATGDTIQDFTETTSFTGLAAGTYSLCFTISSEPGYVQCFNLQVVDPEPLSVSSKISNLDGKVTIDLRGGKRYIIELNGKVVTTTENQITLPLERVENNLKVSTEQPCQGSYQETIVLSENVIIYPNPVATGRLNVYLGKDRFQKAKVSLFTLNGVNVFSKELPLQNNEVDFNVDALPNGIYLLNVRTESKLLNYKIVKR
;
A
#
# COMPACT_ATOMS: atom_id res chain seq x y z
N VAL A 1 -94.51 17.58 19.90
CA VAL A 1 -95.36 17.94 18.73
C VAL A 1 -94.92 17.01 17.63
N ASN A 2 -95.80 16.18 17.08
CA ASN A 2 -95.45 15.18 16.08
C ASN A 2 -94.77 15.87 14.89
N SER A 3 -93.44 15.79 14.80
CA SER A 3 -92.76 16.03 13.54
C SER A 3 -93.19 14.89 12.64
N LEU A 4 -94.08 15.18 11.70
CA LEU A 4 -94.21 14.33 10.53
C LEU A 4 -92.83 14.38 9.86
N PRO A 5 -92.09 13.27 9.74
CA PRO A 5 -90.89 13.28 8.95
C PRO A 5 -91.32 13.72 7.54
N ASN A 6 -90.61 14.69 6.97
CA ASN A 6 -90.82 15.07 5.58
C ASN A 6 -90.43 13.85 4.74
N TRP A 7 -91.39 12.98 4.45
CA TRP A 7 -91.17 11.77 3.69
C TRP A 7 -91.00 12.13 2.21
N TYR A 8 -89.88 11.73 1.61
CA TYR A 8 -89.72 11.67 0.18
C TYR A 8 -89.88 10.21 -0.26
N ASP A 9 -90.97 9.93 -0.96
CA ASP A 9 -91.18 8.68 -1.67
C ASP A 9 -90.88 8.97 -3.15
N SER A 10 -89.81 8.40 -3.70
CA SER A 10 -89.60 8.38 -5.14
C SER A 10 -90.51 7.31 -5.72
N ASP A 11 -91.77 7.66 -5.95
CA ASP A 11 -92.69 6.79 -6.69
C ASP A 11 -92.37 6.89 -8.19
N ARG A 12 -91.75 5.85 -8.75
CA ARG A 12 -91.54 5.78 -10.21
C ARG A 12 -92.88 5.64 -10.91
N THR A 13 -93.46 6.75 -11.37
CA THR A 13 -94.68 6.74 -12.19
C THR A 13 -94.61 7.63 -13.43
N ASN A 14 -93.83 7.22 -14.44
CA ASN A 14 -94.38 6.88 -15.76
C ASN A 14 -93.30 6.41 -16.75
N VAL A 15 -93.73 5.63 -17.73
CA VAL A 15 -92.97 5.07 -18.87
C VAL A 15 -92.64 6.10 -19.97
N SER A 16 -92.56 7.41 -19.65
CA SER A 16 -92.32 8.47 -20.64
C SER A 16 -91.16 9.43 -20.32
N SER A 17 -90.34 9.21 -19.30
CA SER A 17 -89.17 10.07 -18.99
C SER A 17 -87.97 9.88 -19.93
N GLY A 18 -87.89 8.84 -20.76
CA GLY A 18 -86.73 8.66 -21.63
C GLY A 18 -85.41 8.54 -20.83
N THR A 19 -84.27 8.88 -21.43
CA THR A 19 -82.95 8.83 -20.75
C THR A 19 -82.69 10.01 -19.80
N ASP A 20 -83.72 10.77 -19.46
CA ASP A 20 -83.60 11.92 -18.57
C ASP A 20 -83.81 11.47 -17.12
N ASP A 21 -82.74 11.60 -16.34
CA ASP A 21 -82.61 11.36 -14.90
C ASP A 21 -83.76 12.04 -14.11
N ASP A 22 -84.74 11.25 -13.71
CA ASP A 22 -86.05 11.71 -13.22
C ASP A 22 -86.15 11.84 -11.69
N CYS A 23 -85.05 12.19 -11.02
CA CYS A 23 -85.13 12.84 -9.69
C CYS A 23 -84.14 14.01 -9.53
N GLN A 24 -84.43 15.16 -10.15
CA GLN A 24 -83.58 16.36 -10.03
C GLN A 24 -83.51 16.99 -8.62
N ASN A 25 -84.19 16.46 -7.60
CA ASN A 25 -84.14 16.99 -6.23
C ASN A 25 -84.09 15.88 -5.15
N CYS A 26 -83.53 14.70 -5.45
CA CYS A 26 -83.18 13.73 -4.42
C CYS A 26 -81.82 14.12 -3.82
N PRO A 27 -81.71 14.46 -2.51
CA PRO A 27 -80.42 14.67 -1.86
C PRO A 27 -79.81 13.28 -1.60
N GLY A 28 -78.77 12.94 -2.36
CA GLY A 28 -78.14 11.62 -2.35
C GLY A 28 -78.14 11.01 -3.75
N ALA A 29 -76.95 10.73 -4.27
CA ALA A 29 -76.78 10.22 -5.62
C ALA A 29 -77.48 8.86 -5.80
N GLN A 30 -78.17 8.68 -6.92
CA GLN A 30 -78.84 7.43 -7.25
C GLN A 30 -77.84 6.41 -7.81
N TRP A 31 -77.84 5.19 -7.26
CA TRP A 31 -77.17 4.06 -7.89
C TRP A 31 -78.13 3.34 -8.84
N THR A 32 -77.82 3.33 -10.14
CA THR A 32 -78.70 2.73 -11.18
C THR A 32 -78.42 1.24 -11.43
N GLY A 33 -77.63 0.58 -10.58
CA GLY A 33 -77.36 -0.85 -10.70
C GLY A 33 -76.41 -1.26 -11.82
N SER A 34 -75.96 -0.34 -12.66
CA SER A 34 -75.05 -0.63 -13.78
C SER A 34 -73.58 -0.33 -13.49
N ASN A 35 -73.25 0.21 -12.31
CA ASN A 35 -71.88 0.58 -11.96
C ASN A 35 -71.28 -0.43 -10.94
N PRO A 36 -70.33 -1.29 -11.34
CA PRO A 36 -69.78 -2.35 -10.49
C PRO A 36 -68.68 -1.86 -9.51
N THR A 37 -68.31 -0.58 -9.52
CA THR A 37 -67.37 0.00 -8.57
C THR A 37 -68.06 0.39 -7.27
N LEU A 38 -67.47 0.02 -6.14
CA LEU A 38 -67.83 0.51 -4.81
C LEU A 38 -68.00 2.04 -4.90
N THR A 39 -69.18 2.53 -4.56
CA THR A 39 -69.50 3.95 -4.64
C THR A 39 -69.78 4.43 -3.23
N GLU A 40 -68.99 5.40 -2.79
CA GLU A 40 -69.12 6.02 -1.47
C GLU A 40 -70.11 7.18 -1.55
N TYR A 41 -70.99 7.26 -0.56
CA TYR A 41 -71.98 8.31 -0.44
C TYR A 41 -71.77 9.04 0.88
N VAL A 42 -71.49 10.34 0.81
CA VAL A 42 -71.31 11.20 1.98
C VAL A 42 -72.54 12.08 2.15
N TYR A 43 -73.05 12.17 3.38
CA TYR A 43 -74.09 13.11 3.76
C TYR A 43 -73.49 14.22 4.62
N ASP A 44 -73.29 15.39 4.01
CA ASP A 44 -72.74 16.57 4.68
C ASP A 44 -73.86 17.46 5.21
N PHE A 45 -73.97 17.54 6.54
CA PHE A 45 -75.01 18.33 7.22
C PHE A 45 -74.89 19.83 6.93
N VAL A 46 -73.68 20.36 6.78
CA VAL A 46 -73.43 21.80 6.57
C VAL A 46 -73.80 22.18 5.14
N LEU A 47 -73.35 21.39 4.15
CA LEU A 47 -73.63 21.65 2.74
C LEU A 47 -75.12 21.52 2.44
N ASN A 48 -75.79 20.52 3.01
CA ASN A 48 -77.23 20.32 2.79
C ASN A 48 -78.09 21.40 3.46
N ALA A 49 -77.69 21.88 4.64
CA ALA A 49 -78.33 23.03 5.27
C ALA A 49 -78.23 24.30 4.40
N ALA A 50 -77.08 24.55 3.77
CA ALA A 50 -76.89 25.67 2.85
C ALA A 50 -77.81 25.58 1.61
N ASN A 51 -78.18 24.35 1.22
CA ASN A 51 -79.13 24.08 0.13
C ASN A 51 -80.60 24.09 0.57
N GLY A 52 -80.89 24.47 1.82
CA GLY A 52 -82.24 24.68 2.34
C GLY A 52 -82.81 23.52 3.16
N GLU A 53 -81.99 22.51 3.50
CA GLU A 53 -82.37 21.47 4.45
C GLU A 53 -82.26 21.96 5.91
N VAL A 54 -82.80 21.19 6.84
CA VAL A 54 -82.64 21.47 8.27
C VAL A 54 -81.19 21.15 8.64
N ASP A 55 -80.50 22.12 9.25
CA ASP A 55 -79.17 21.90 9.80
C ASP A 55 -79.23 20.95 11.00
N LEU A 56 -78.61 19.77 10.86
CA LEU A 56 -78.55 18.74 11.88
C LEU A 56 -77.17 18.64 12.55
N THR A 57 -76.24 19.57 12.29
CA THR A 57 -74.86 19.54 12.82
C THR A 57 -74.77 19.46 14.35
N ASN A 58 -75.77 19.99 15.05
CA ASN A 58 -75.83 20.02 16.51
C ASN A 58 -76.76 18.94 17.11
N GLU A 59 -77.32 18.06 16.27
CA GLU A 59 -78.23 17.02 16.74
C GLU A 59 -77.45 15.81 17.24
N THR A 60 -77.67 15.45 18.50
CA THR A 60 -76.97 14.34 19.15
C THR A 60 -77.47 12.96 18.71
N ASN A 61 -78.63 12.89 18.04
CA ASN A 61 -79.23 11.65 17.58
C ASN A 61 -79.90 11.84 16.21
N VAL A 62 -79.21 11.42 15.15
CA VAL A 62 -79.74 11.42 13.78
C VAL A 62 -80.04 9.98 13.38
N VAL A 63 -81.27 9.73 12.92
CA VAL A 63 -81.69 8.41 12.43
C VAL A 63 -81.69 8.41 10.90
N PHE A 64 -80.76 7.68 10.31
CA PHE A 64 -80.76 7.43 8.87
C PHE A 64 -81.70 6.27 8.53
N ARG A 65 -82.56 6.46 7.53
CA ARG A 65 -83.37 5.39 6.95
C ARG A 65 -82.95 5.18 5.51
N ILE A 66 -82.45 3.99 5.22
CA ILE A 66 -82.02 3.60 3.88
C ILE A 66 -83.08 2.68 3.29
N VAL A 67 -83.56 3.01 2.09
CA VAL A 67 -84.63 2.28 1.42
C VAL A 67 -84.14 1.84 0.05
N PHE A 68 -84.19 0.53 -0.21
CA PHE A 68 -83.84 -0.05 -1.49
C PHE A 68 -85.11 -0.32 -2.30
N HIS A 69 -85.24 0.31 -3.47
CA HIS A 69 -86.34 0.05 -4.41
C HIS A 69 -85.83 -0.80 -5.57
N SER A 70 -86.53 -1.88 -5.89
CA SER A 70 -86.33 -2.62 -7.14
C SER A 70 -87.26 -2.10 -8.22
N ASP A 71 -86.78 -2.03 -9.47
CA ASP A 71 -87.62 -1.70 -10.61
C ASP A 71 -88.44 -2.94 -11.02
N PRO A 72 -89.79 -2.90 -10.97
CA PRO A 72 -90.63 -4.05 -11.31
C PRO A 72 -90.50 -4.48 -12.78
N ALA A 73 -89.98 -3.63 -13.66
CA ALA A 73 -89.77 -3.93 -15.07
C ALA A 73 -88.47 -4.72 -15.35
N VAL A 74 -87.59 -4.87 -14.37
CA VAL A 74 -86.31 -5.58 -14.50
C VAL A 74 -86.45 -7.02 -14.02
N THR A 75 -86.21 -7.98 -14.93
CA THR A 75 -86.36 -9.43 -14.65
C THR A 75 -85.03 -10.16 -14.47
N GLN A 76 -83.91 -9.44 -14.39
CA GLN A 76 -82.59 -10.00 -14.08
C GLN A 76 -82.35 -9.97 -12.57
N GLU A 77 -81.50 -10.85 -12.07
CA GLU A 77 -81.05 -10.81 -10.67
C GLU A 77 -80.38 -9.45 -10.42
N GLY A 78 -80.87 -8.73 -9.41
CA GLY A 78 -80.39 -7.40 -9.07
C GLY A 78 -79.03 -7.42 -8.39
N ALA A 79 -78.68 -6.30 -7.76
CA ALA A 79 -77.46 -6.17 -6.96
C ALA A 79 -77.51 -7.01 -5.69
N VAL A 80 -76.43 -7.75 -5.42
CA VAL A 80 -76.19 -8.32 -4.09
C VAL A 80 -75.40 -7.29 -3.29
N ILE A 81 -76.00 -6.80 -2.21
CA ILE A 81 -75.30 -5.95 -1.25
C ILE A 81 -74.58 -6.90 -0.29
N ASP A 82 -73.27 -7.02 -0.47
CA ASP A 82 -72.38 -7.67 0.47
C ASP A 82 -71.59 -6.56 1.17
N ASP A 83 -71.53 -6.60 2.51
CA ASP A 83 -70.76 -5.66 3.35
C ASP A 83 -71.24 -4.20 3.34
N PHE A 84 -72.47 -3.95 3.81
CA PHE A 84 -72.97 -2.59 4.04
C PHE A 84 -72.33 -1.99 5.31
N VAL A 85 -71.36 -1.09 5.13
CA VAL A 85 -70.60 -0.43 6.20
C VAL A 85 -71.06 1.02 6.36
N ILE A 86 -71.27 1.46 7.60
CA ILE A 86 -71.44 2.88 7.98
C ILE A 86 -70.23 3.26 8.83
N GLU A 87 -69.34 4.09 8.30
CA GLU A 87 -68.20 4.66 9.03
C GLU A 87 -68.51 6.12 9.38
N GLY A 88 -68.30 6.49 10.63
CA GLY A 88 -68.33 7.87 11.08
C GLY A 88 -67.19 8.07 12.07
N THR A 89 -66.33 9.05 11.85
CA THR A 89 -65.30 9.42 12.82
C THR A 89 -65.97 10.05 14.03
N GLN A 90 -65.90 9.39 15.19
CA GLN A 90 -66.10 10.08 16.46
C GLN A 90 -64.83 10.87 16.75
N ASN A 91 -64.98 12.13 17.15
CA ASN A 91 -63.99 12.84 17.95
C ASN A 91 -63.89 12.04 19.25
N ASP A 92 -62.85 11.21 19.42
CA ASP A 92 -62.52 10.72 20.76
C ASP A 92 -61.71 11.81 21.49
N ASP A 93 -61.17 11.50 22.67
CA ASP A 93 -60.46 12.49 23.50
C ASP A 93 -58.93 12.40 23.31
N ASP A 94 -58.46 11.59 22.34
CA ASP A 94 -57.06 11.22 22.04
C ASP A 94 -56.98 10.87 20.55
N ASP A 95 -56.99 11.90 19.70
CA ASP A 95 -57.21 11.80 18.25
C ASP A 95 -56.09 11.02 17.53
N ASP A 96 -54.87 10.95 18.10
CA ASP A 96 -53.73 10.25 17.52
C ASP A 96 -53.30 8.96 18.25
N ASN A 97 -53.98 8.64 19.36
CA ASN A 97 -53.83 7.43 20.16
C ASN A 97 -52.42 7.23 20.75
N ASP A 98 -51.74 8.31 21.13
CA ASP A 98 -50.43 8.26 21.77
C ASP A 98 -50.50 8.03 23.30
N GLY A 99 -51.69 8.15 23.88
CA GLY A 99 -51.97 7.95 25.31
C GLY A 99 -52.00 9.23 26.13
N ILE A 100 -51.82 10.39 25.52
CA ILE A 100 -52.09 11.73 26.04
C ILE A 100 -53.46 12.18 25.51
N LEU A 101 -54.21 12.94 26.30
CA LEU A 101 -55.52 13.44 25.85
C LEU A 101 -55.32 14.76 25.11
N ASP A 102 -56.11 15.07 24.08
CA ASP A 102 -55.97 16.27 23.22
C ASP A 102 -55.81 17.59 24.02
N ILE A 103 -56.45 17.69 25.19
CA ILE A 103 -56.39 18.87 26.07
C ILE A 103 -55.02 19.08 26.75
N ASN A 104 -54.23 18.03 26.89
CA ASN A 104 -52.91 18.03 27.51
C ASN A 104 -51.81 17.65 26.52
N ASP A 105 -52.16 17.47 25.25
CA ASP A 105 -51.26 17.06 24.19
C ASP A 105 -50.69 18.29 23.48
N ASN A 106 -49.37 18.41 23.41
CA ASN A 106 -48.69 19.47 22.67
C ASN A 106 -48.66 19.21 21.15
N CYS A 107 -49.03 18.02 20.68
CA CYS A 107 -49.22 17.67 19.28
C CYS A 107 -50.48 16.82 19.04
N PRO A 108 -51.72 17.36 19.21
CA PRO A 108 -52.97 16.57 19.25
C PRO A 108 -53.33 15.69 18.05
N LEU A 109 -52.56 15.74 16.96
CA LEU A 109 -52.79 14.99 15.73
C LEU A 109 -51.56 14.16 15.31
N ILE A 110 -50.46 14.23 16.06
CA ILE A 110 -49.18 13.58 15.76
C ILE A 110 -48.63 12.93 17.03
N ALA A 111 -48.78 11.61 17.09
CA ALA A 111 -48.44 10.85 18.28
C ALA A 111 -47.01 11.08 18.80
N ASN A 112 -46.88 11.59 20.02
CA ASN A 112 -45.64 11.92 20.70
C ASN A 112 -45.77 11.74 22.22
N ALA A 113 -45.92 10.50 22.65
CA ALA A 113 -46.21 10.14 24.04
C ALA A 113 -45.18 10.63 25.10
N ASP A 114 -43.98 11.05 24.69
CA ASP A 114 -42.98 11.66 25.56
C ASP A 114 -43.19 13.17 25.77
N GLN A 115 -44.01 13.80 24.92
CA GLN A 115 -44.40 15.21 24.95
C GLN A 115 -43.15 16.11 24.98
N ALA A 116 -42.15 15.73 24.19
CA ALA A 116 -40.95 16.53 24.00
C ALA A 116 -41.33 17.90 23.41
N ASN A 117 -40.66 18.93 23.91
CA ASN A 117 -40.87 20.34 23.59
C ASN A 117 -39.61 21.08 24.08
N ASN A 118 -38.62 21.18 23.21
CA ASN A 118 -37.26 21.60 23.54
C ASN A 118 -37.15 23.11 23.83
N ASP A 119 -37.89 23.94 23.11
CA ASP A 119 -37.91 25.39 23.26
C ASP A 119 -38.95 25.93 24.26
N MET A 120 -39.84 25.04 24.75
CA MET A 120 -40.95 25.32 25.66
C MET A 120 -42.01 26.26 25.08
N ASP A 121 -42.28 26.16 23.79
CA ASP A 121 -43.32 26.93 23.11
C ASP A 121 -44.70 26.23 23.15
N ALA A 122 -45.65 26.61 22.29
CA ALA A 122 -47.00 26.03 22.28
C ALA A 122 -47.11 24.70 21.51
N GLU A 123 -46.19 24.42 20.59
CA GLU A 123 -46.12 23.21 19.77
C GLU A 123 -45.12 22.24 20.45
N GLY A 124 -45.15 20.95 20.11
CA GLY A 124 -44.18 19.97 20.62
C GLY A 124 -43.25 19.51 19.50
N ASP A 125 -42.10 18.93 19.84
CA ASP A 125 -41.04 18.58 18.86
C ASP A 125 -41.55 17.71 17.67
N ALA A 126 -42.67 17.00 17.86
CA ALA A 126 -43.25 16.16 16.80
C ALA A 126 -44.07 16.92 15.76
N CYS A 127 -44.55 18.12 16.09
CA CYS A 127 -45.44 18.94 15.28
C CYS A 127 -44.95 20.39 15.09
N ASP A 128 -43.90 20.78 15.80
CA ASP A 128 -43.16 22.02 15.61
C ASP A 128 -42.20 21.87 14.41
N PRO A 129 -42.10 22.86 13.50
CA PRO A 129 -41.09 22.87 12.44
C PRO A 129 -39.73 23.50 12.80
N ASP A 130 -39.57 24.06 14.01
CA ASP A 130 -38.36 24.74 14.52
C ASP A 130 -38.23 24.49 16.04
N ASP A 131 -37.75 23.31 16.40
CA ASP A 131 -37.77 22.74 17.77
C ASP A 131 -36.90 23.52 18.80
N ASP A 132 -36.07 24.47 18.36
CA ASP A 132 -35.26 25.33 19.24
C ASP A 132 -35.51 26.83 19.08
N ASN A 133 -36.39 27.20 18.15
CA ASN A 133 -36.88 28.55 17.89
C ASN A 133 -35.75 29.55 17.54
N ASP A 134 -34.69 29.09 16.88
CA ASP A 134 -33.57 29.93 16.43
C ASP A 134 -33.82 30.63 15.08
N GLY A 135 -34.86 30.19 14.37
CA GLY A 135 -35.30 30.73 13.08
C GLY A 135 -34.86 29.91 11.86
N ILE A 136 -34.21 28.76 12.05
CA ILE A 136 -33.88 27.77 11.02
C ILE A 136 -34.78 26.54 11.26
N ILE A 137 -35.45 26.07 10.20
CA ILE A 137 -36.35 24.90 10.34
C ILE A 137 -35.54 23.62 10.52
N ASP A 138 -36.04 22.63 11.26
CA ASP A 138 -35.28 21.41 11.65
C ASP A 138 -34.66 20.67 10.46
N THR A 139 -35.34 20.69 9.30
CA THR A 139 -34.85 20.03 8.08
C THR A 139 -33.64 20.72 7.42
N GLU A 140 -33.35 21.96 7.80
CA GLU A 140 -32.24 22.78 7.33
C GLU A 140 -31.26 23.15 8.46
N ASP A 141 -31.54 22.74 9.69
CA ASP A 141 -30.77 23.05 10.89
C ASP A 141 -29.70 21.98 11.19
N ASN A 142 -28.45 22.41 11.39
CA ASN A 142 -27.35 21.54 11.79
C ASN A 142 -27.31 21.23 13.30
N CYS A 143 -28.15 21.89 14.12
CA CYS A 143 -28.39 21.59 15.53
C CYS A 143 -29.88 21.73 15.91
N PRO A 144 -30.79 20.85 15.43
CA PRO A 144 -32.25 21.01 15.56
C PRO A 144 -32.82 21.21 16.98
N PHE A 145 -32.03 20.98 18.03
CA PHE A 145 -32.46 21.10 19.41
C PHE A 145 -31.60 22.10 20.20
N THR A 146 -30.72 22.86 19.57
CA THR A 146 -29.79 23.78 20.24
C THR A 146 -29.54 25.04 19.42
N ALA A 147 -30.27 26.09 19.79
CA ALA A 147 -30.32 27.33 19.02
C ALA A 147 -28.94 27.88 18.62
N ASN A 148 -28.72 27.97 17.30
CA ASN A 148 -27.52 28.48 16.65
C ASN A 148 -27.85 29.10 15.27
N ALA A 149 -28.56 30.23 15.30
CA ALA A 149 -28.99 30.95 14.09
C ALA A 149 -27.86 31.34 13.09
N ASP A 150 -26.59 31.24 13.46
CA ASP A 150 -25.44 31.43 12.56
C ASP A 150 -25.01 30.16 11.81
N GLN A 151 -25.51 28.98 12.21
CA GLN A 151 -25.26 27.67 11.63
C GLN A 151 -23.76 27.41 11.45
N ALA A 152 -22.98 27.81 12.46
CA ALA A 152 -21.54 27.56 12.48
C ALA A 152 -21.28 26.04 12.49
N ASP A 153 -20.38 25.61 11.62
CA ASP A 153 -20.00 24.21 11.36
C ASP A 153 -18.57 24.25 10.83
N THR A 154 -17.60 24.15 11.74
CA THR A 154 -16.19 24.45 11.50
C THR A 154 -15.49 23.36 10.69
N ASP A 155 -15.85 22.09 10.89
CA ASP A 155 -15.31 20.95 10.16
C ASP A 155 -16.15 20.53 8.93
N ALA A 156 -17.36 21.10 8.77
CA ALA A 156 -18.29 20.84 7.69
C ALA A 156 -18.82 19.39 7.65
N ASP A 157 -18.98 18.74 8.80
CA ASP A 157 -19.56 17.39 8.89
C ASP A 157 -21.11 17.37 8.90
N GLY A 158 -21.72 18.54 9.05
CA GLY A 158 -23.17 18.74 9.08
C GLY A 158 -23.79 18.77 10.48
N ILE A 159 -22.98 18.73 11.54
CA ILE A 159 -23.36 18.98 12.93
C ILE A 159 -22.85 20.38 13.29
N GLY A 160 -23.70 21.23 13.87
CA GLY A 160 -23.27 22.59 14.22
C GLY A 160 -22.34 22.62 15.43
N ASP A 161 -21.45 23.62 15.48
CA ASP A 161 -20.40 23.76 16.50
C ASP A 161 -20.97 23.72 17.94
N VAL A 162 -22.21 24.16 18.14
CA VAL A 162 -22.84 24.19 19.48
C VAL A 162 -23.35 22.84 19.97
N CYS A 163 -23.61 21.91 19.06
CA CYS A 163 -24.12 20.56 19.34
C CYS A 163 -23.14 19.45 18.92
N ASP A 164 -21.94 19.83 18.48
CA ASP A 164 -20.82 18.95 18.26
C ASP A 164 -19.94 18.81 19.52
N ASP A 165 -19.48 17.60 19.79
CA ASP A 165 -18.53 17.29 20.86
C ASP A 165 -17.06 17.59 20.45
N ASP A 166 -16.76 17.73 19.15
CA ASP A 166 -15.43 17.96 18.55
C ASP A 166 -15.54 18.80 17.26
N SER A 167 -15.73 20.13 17.40
CA SER A 167 -16.18 21.02 16.31
C SER A 167 -15.19 21.22 15.16
N ASP A 168 -13.90 20.91 15.35
CA ASP A 168 -12.90 20.97 14.29
C ASP A 168 -12.36 19.60 13.86
N ASN A 169 -12.86 18.54 14.50
CA ASN A 169 -12.62 17.13 14.20
C ASN A 169 -11.14 16.77 14.14
N ASP A 170 -10.35 17.43 14.99
CA ASP A 170 -8.92 17.16 15.13
C ASP A 170 -8.64 15.93 16.04
N GLY A 171 -9.69 15.40 16.67
CA GLY A 171 -9.68 14.24 17.54
C GLY A 171 -9.55 14.56 19.03
N VAL A 172 -9.58 15.84 19.42
CA VAL A 172 -9.59 16.32 20.79
C VAL A 172 -10.94 16.97 21.10
N PRO A 173 -11.75 16.41 22.01
CA PRO A 173 -13.06 16.98 22.32
C PRO A 173 -12.99 18.43 22.77
N ASN A 174 -14.01 19.22 22.41
CA ASN A 174 -14.13 20.67 22.68
C ASN A 174 -13.79 21.09 24.12
N GLY A 175 -14.12 20.26 25.11
CA GLY A 175 -13.84 20.53 26.52
C GLY A 175 -12.38 20.37 26.95
N GLU A 176 -11.57 19.66 26.16
CA GLU A 176 -10.13 19.40 26.37
C GLU A 176 -9.24 20.14 25.37
N ASP A 177 -9.83 20.64 24.28
CA ASP A 177 -9.13 21.31 23.20
C ASP A 177 -8.75 22.78 23.53
N GLN A 178 -7.53 23.15 23.19
CA GLN A 178 -6.98 24.50 23.33
C GLN A 178 -6.95 25.27 22.01
N CYS A 179 -7.26 24.62 20.89
CA CYS A 179 -7.15 25.12 19.53
C CYS A 179 -8.39 24.75 18.67
N PRO A 180 -9.58 25.29 19.00
CA PRO A 180 -10.91 24.86 18.47
C PRO A 180 -11.21 25.22 17.01
N ASP A 181 -10.20 25.63 16.25
CA ASP A 181 -10.32 26.04 14.85
C ASP A 181 -9.21 25.39 14.01
N THR A 182 -8.80 24.18 14.38
CA THR A 182 -7.69 23.48 13.72
C THR A 182 -8.13 22.98 12.34
N PRO A 183 -7.43 23.37 11.25
CA PRO A 183 -7.87 22.97 9.91
C PRO A 183 -7.82 21.46 9.70
N GLU A 184 -8.85 20.92 9.05
CA GLU A 184 -8.96 19.48 8.71
C GLU A 184 -7.65 18.92 8.10
N GLY A 185 -7.19 17.79 8.62
CA GLY A 185 -5.97 17.10 8.17
C GLY A 185 -4.67 17.68 8.72
N THR A 186 -4.74 18.72 9.56
CA THR A 186 -3.60 19.19 10.35
C THR A 186 -3.20 18.10 11.36
N THR A 187 -1.90 17.88 11.52
CA THR A 187 -1.41 17.01 12.60
C THR A 187 -1.39 17.80 13.89
N VAL A 188 -2.16 17.36 14.88
CA VAL A 188 -2.27 18.03 16.18
C VAL A 188 -1.53 17.30 17.29
N ASP A 189 -1.26 18.01 18.39
CA ASP A 189 -0.81 17.39 19.63
C ASP A 189 -2.00 16.95 20.51
N ILE A 190 -1.72 16.57 21.75
CA ILE A 190 -2.75 16.11 22.70
C ILE A 190 -3.69 17.22 23.19
N SER A 191 -3.46 18.45 22.79
CA SER A 191 -4.22 19.64 23.17
C SER A 191 -4.97 20.24 21.97
N GLY A 192 -5.06 19.49 20.86
CA GLY A 192 -5.66 19.92 19.59
C GLY A 192 -4.83 20.93 18.80
N CYS A 193 -3.68 21.36 19.33
CA CYS A 193 -2.91 22.40 18.65
C CYS A 193 -2.03 21.85 17.53
N ALA A 194 -2.05 22.54 16.39
CA ALA A 194 -1.25 22.24 15.21
C ALA A 194 0.25 22.06 15.54
N VAL A 195 0.77 20.89 15.20
CA VAL A 195 2.19 20.56 15.33
C VAL A 195 2.92 20.93 14.05
N PHE A 196 3.92 21.80 14.19
CA PHE A 196 4.82 22.08 13.08
C PHE A 196 5.55 20.81 12.64
N THR A 197 5.33 20.41 11.38
CA THR A 197 6.03 19.31 10.74
C THR A 197 6.59 19.75 9.40
N LEU A 198 7.66 19.11 8.95
CA LEU A 198 8.21 19.28 7.62
C LEU A 198 8.03 17.99 6.82
N PRO A 199 7.93 18.07 5.48
CA PRO A 199 7.88 16.89 4.65
C PRO A 199 9.09 15.97 4.92
N PRO A 200 8.92 14.63 4.93
CA PRO A 200 10.02 13.69 5.13
C PRO A 200 11.18 13.87 4.13
N THR A 201 10.90 14.47 2.98
CA THR A 201 11.84 14.76 1.90
C THR A 201 12.58 16.09 2.07
N ASN A 202 12.32 16.86 3.13
CA ASN A 202 12.93 18.16 3.32
C ASN A 202 14.46 18.08 3.42
N PHE A 203 15.00 17.04 4.08
CA PHE A 203 16.44 16.85 4.19
C PHE A 203 16.96 15.75 3.26
N ARG A 204 17.95 16.10 2.44
CA ARG A 204 18.76 15.17 1.66
C ARG A 204 20.10 15.01 2.34
N VAL A 205 20.33 13.82 2.90
CA VAL A 205 21.58 13.50 3.61
C VAL A 205 22.41 12.53 2.77
N GLN A 206 23.63 12.92 2.44
CA GLN A 206 24.58 12.10 1.70
C GLN A 206 25.80 11.79 2.54
N THR A 207 26.13 10.50 2.68
CA THR A 207 27.39 10.06 3.32
C THR A 207 28.44 9.76 2.26
N LYS A 208 29.67 10.24 2.49
CA LYS A 208 30.88 9.82 1.78
C LYS A 208 31.77 9.08 2.74
N GLY A 209 32.08 7.84 2.38
CA GLY A 209 33.03 6.99 3.11
C GLY A 209 34.42 7.63 3.21
N THR A 210 35.26 7.06 4.05
CA THR A 210 36.64 7.53 4.20
C THR A 210 37.43 7.26 2.92
N THR A 211 38.52 8.00 2.73
CA THR A 211 39.42 7.76 1.59
C THR A 211 40.30 6.53 1.78
N CYS A 212 40.54 6.13 3.03
CA CYS A 212 41.47 5.08 3.40
C CYS A 212 41.09 4.47 4.75
N ILE A 213 41.34 3.17 4.91
CA ILE A 213 41.09 2.44 6.16
C ILE A 213 41.76 3.16 7.34
N GLY A 214 40.97 3.44 8.37
CA GLY A 214 41.44 4.11 9.60
C GLY A 214 41.81 5.59 9.44
N LYS A 215 41.42 6.25 8.35
CA LYS A 215 41.56 7.71 8.19
C LYS A 215 40.25 8.43 8.41
N ALA A 216 40.30 9.53 9.17
CA ALA A 216 39.16 10.39 9.40
C ALA A 216 39.01 11.41 8.26
N THR A 217 38.58 10.94 7.10
CA THR A 217 38.41 11.75 5.87
C THR A 217 37.02 11.62 5.26
N GLY A 218 36.11 10.92 5.94
CA GLY A 218 34.71 10.85 5.54
C GLY A 218 34.01 12.21 5.67
N GLU A 219 32.86 12.29 5.03
CA GLU A 219 32.07 13.52 4.95
C GLU A 219 30.57 13.18 4.98
N ILE A 220 29.78 13.96 5.71
CA ILE A 220 28.33 13.95 5.64
C ILE A 220 27.89 15.30 5.09
N ILE A 221 27.12 15.29 4.00
CA ILE A 221 26.55 16.48 3.37
C ILE A 221 25.06 16.48 3.63
N VAL A 222 24.53 17.64 3.98
CA VAL A 222 23.11 17.89 4.20
C VAL A 222 22.66 19.00 3.28
N GLU A 223 21.55 18.77 2.59
CA GLU A 223 20.82 19.79 1.83
C GLU A 223 19.37 19.79 2.31
N ALA A 224 18.86 20.96 2.68
CA ALA A 224 17.46 21.21 2.99
C ALA A 224 16.73 21.77 1.76
N VAL A 225 15.48 21.38 1.57
CA VAL A 225 14.63 21.87 0.47
C VAL A 225 14.04 23.23 0.81
N GLU A 226 13.48 23.36 2.01
CA GLU A 226 13.04 24.64 2.56
C GLU A 226 14.20 25.36 3.24
N SER A 227 14.25 26.69 3.11
CA SER A 227 15.28 27.51 3.72
C SER A 227 14.80 28.08 5.05
N LEU A 228 15.08 27.38 6.15
CA LEU A 228 14.80 27.82 7.53
C LEU A 228 16.08 27.84 8.37
N ASN A 229 16.06 28.44 9.56
CA ASN A 229 17.22 28.49 10.46
C ASN A 229 17.36 27.17 11.25
N TYR A 230 17.95 26.16 10.60
CA TYR A 230 18.19 24.84 11.17
C TYR A 230 19.46 24.78 12.01
N THR A 231 19.45 23.94 13.02
CA THR A 231 20.65 23.49 13.76
C THR A 231 20.82 22.00 13.54
N ALA A 232 21.93 21.60 12.91
CA ALA A 232 22.34 20.22 12.73
C ALA A 232 23.26 19.80 13.87
N THR A 233 22.85 18.77 14.62
CA THR A 233 23.65 18.13 15.68
C THR A 233 24.07 16.74 15.21
N LEU A 234 25.36 16.57 14.96
CA LEU A 234 25.97 15.29 14.64
C LEU A 234 26.59 14.68 15.90
N THR A 235 26.04 13.57 16.35
CA THR A 235 26.49 12.82 17.53
C THR A 235 27.27 11.57 17.10
N ASP A 236 28.44 11.38 17.69
CA ASP A 236 29.23 10.14 17.59
C ASP A 236 29.71 9.65 18.97
N ALA A 237 30.59 8.65 19.00
CA ALA A 237 31.12 8.11 20.25
C ALA A 237 32.01 9.10 21.04
N THR A 238 32.45 10.19 20.43
CA THR A 238 33.33 11.20 21.01
C THR A 238 32.58 12.44 21.52
N GLY A 239 31.35 12.66 21.05
CA GLY A 239 30.46 13.72 21.50
C GLY A 239 29.61 14.30 20.38
N ASP A 240 29.08 15.50 20.62
CA ASP A 240 28.22 16.22 19.68
C ASP A 240 29.01 17.31 18.93
N THR A 241 28.80 17.39 17.62
CA THR A 241 29.24 18.50 16.77
C THR A 241 28.02 19.23 16.24
N ILE A 242 27.94 20.54 16.47
CA ILE A 242 26.76 21.35 16.13
C ILE A 242 27.12 22.35 15.04
N GLN A 243 26.25 22.49 14.03
CA GLN A 243 26.35 23.49 12.98
C GLN A 243 24.98 24.08 12.63
N ASP A 244 24.89 25.39 12.60
CA ASP A 244 23.69 26.09 12.10
C ASP A 244 23.78 26.26 10.57
N PHE A 245 22.65 26.09 9.89
CA PHE A 245 22.57 26.21 8.43
C PHE A 245 21.16 26.55 7.96
N THR A 246 21.05 27.06 6.73
CA THR A 246 19.75 27.38 6.12
C THR A 246 19.36 26.47 4.97
N GLU A 247 20.30 26.22 4.06
CA GLU A 247 20.08 25.35 2.89
C GLU A 247 21.04 24.17 2.89
N THR A 248 22.33 24.39 3.15
CA THR A 248 23.32 23.32 3.07
C THR A 248 24.33 23.37 4.21
N THR A 249 24.78 22.22 4.68
CA THR A 249 25.92 22.08 5.59
C THR A 249 26.69 20.79 5.35
N SER A 250 27.90 20.71 5.88
CA SER A 250 28.73 19.52 5.77
C SER A 250 29.57 19.29 7.02
N PHE A 251 29.68 18.02 7.41
CA PHE A 251 30.59 17.55 8.45
C PHE A 251 31.72 16.78 7.79
N THR A 252 32.94 17.32 7.85
CA THR A 252 34.12 16.73 7.23
C THR A 252 35.06 16.15 8.26
N GLY A 253 35.96 15.25 7.84
CA GLY A 253 36.99 14.71 8.72
C GLY A 253 36.44 13.60 9.63
N LEU A 254 35.43 12.88 9.15
CA LEU A 254 34.77 11.83 9.90
C LEU A 254 35.52 10.50 9.76
N ALA A 255 35.68 9.77 10.85
CA ALA A 255 36.18 8.40 10.82
C ALA A 255 35.10 7.43 10.35
N ALA A 256 35.49 6.21 9.98
CA ALA A 256 34.50 5.16 9.77
C ALA A 256 33.80 4.84 11.11
N GLY A 257 32.47 4.81 11.08
CA GLY A 257 31.65 4.70 12.29
C GLY A 257 30.18 4.95 12.03
N THR A 258 29.39 4.83 13.09
CA THR A 258 27.97 5.16 13.12
C THR A 258 27.77 6.55 13.70
N TYR A 259 26.90 7.33 13.09
CA TYR A 259 26.61 8.71 13.44
C TYR A 259 25.10 8.90 13.59
N SER A 260 24.67 9.71 14.56
CA SER A 260 23.29 10.18 14.66
C SER A 260 23.26 11.65 14.29
N LEU A 261 22.50 12.02 13.28
CA LEU A 261 22.34 13.40 12.82
C LEU A 261 20.93 13.87 13.09
N CYS A 262 20.76 14.85 13.98
CA CYS A 262 19.46 15.44 14.31
C CYS A 262 19.39 16.89 13.83
N PHE A 263 18.22 17.29 13.33
CA PHE A 263 17.91 18.65 12.93
C PHE A 263 16.87 19.24 13.86
N THR A 264 17.11 20.46 14.36
CA THR A 264 16.14 21.27 15.11
C THR A 264 15.98 22.63 14.45
N ILE A 265 14.93 23.36 14.80
CA ILE A 265 14.66 24.71 14.28
C ILE A 265 14.49 25.64 15.47
N SER A 266 15.19 26.76 15.47
CA SER A 266 15.17 27.72 16.59
C SER A 266 13.80 28.37 16.83
N SER A 267 12.98 28.53 15.78
CA SER A 267 11.61 29.01 15.90
C SER A 267 10.61 27.93 16.35
N GLU A 268 10.95 26.65 16.17
CA GLU A 268 10.05 25.52 16.44
C GLU A 268 10.69 24.57 17.46
N PRO A 269 10.60 24.86 18.77
CA PRO A 269 11.30 24.10 19.82
C PRO A 269 10.86 22.63 19.92
N GLY A 270 9.67 22.29 19.41
CA GLY A 270 9.16 20.91 19.36
C GLY A 270 9.67 20.10 18.17
N TYR A 271 10.24 20.74 17.14
CA TYR A 271 10.67 20.05 15.93
C TYR A 271 12.03 19.38 16.11
N VAL A 272 12.05 18.05 15.93
CA VAL A 272 13.28 17.28 15.83
C VAL A 272 13.16 16.16 14.80
N GLN A 273 14.15 16.05 13.91
CA GLN A 273 14.24 14.95 12.95
C GLN A 273 15.64 14.36 12.96
N CYS A 274 15.75 13.06 13.21
CA CYS A 274 17.03 12.37 13.35
C CYS A 274 17.24 11.28 12.30
N PHE A 275 18.49 11.11 11.87
CA PHE A 275 18.95 10.11 10.93
C PHE A 275 20.11 9.31 11.52
N ASN A 276 20.03 7.98 11.39
CA ASN A 276 21.14 7.10 11.70
C ASN A 276 21.97 6.86 10.43
N LEU A 277 23.23 7.25 10.46
CA LEU A 277 24.12 7.28 9.32
C LEU A 277 25.34 6.38 9.59
N GLN A 278 25.92 5.87 8.51
CA GLN A 278 27.16 5.10 8.58
C GLN A 278 28.18 5.65 7.58
N VAL A 279 29.36 6.00 8.10
CA VAL A 279 30.54 6.28 7.29
C VAL A 279 31.37 4.99 7.29
N VAL A 280 31.65 4.46 6.11
CA VAL A 280 32.39 3.21 5.95
C VAL A 280 33.80 3.46 5.40
N ASP A 281 34.72 2.59 5.79
CA ASP A 281 36.04 2.51 5.16
C ASP A 281 35.92 1.84 3.78
N PRO A 282 36.82 2.15 2.83
CA PRO A 282 36.88 1.45 1.55
C PRO A 282 37.33 0.00 1.76
N GLU A 283 36.81 -0.92 0.94
CA GLU A 283 37.24 -2.32 0.98
C GLU A 283 38.75 -2.45 0.68
N PRO A 284 39.50 -3.30 1.41
CA PRO A 284 40.90 -3.56 1.11
C PRO A 284 41.06 -4.32 -0.21
N LEU A 285 42.20 -4.13 -0.88
CA LEU A 285 42.52 -4.89 -2.09
C LEU A 285 42.62 -6.38 -1.75
N SER A 286 41.84 -7.21 -2.44
CA SER A 286 41.93 -8.66 -2.39
C SER A 286 42.23 -9.21 -3.78
N VAL A 287 43.24 -10.07 -3.86
CA VAL A 287 43.74 -10.65 -5.10
C VAL A 287 43.89 -12.16 -4.92
N SER A 288 43.33 -12.93 -5.84
CA SER A 288 43.62 -14.35 -5.96
C SER A 288 44.06 -14.68 -7.39
N SER A 289 45.11 -15.48 -7.51
CA SER A 289 45.65 -15.91 -8.80
C SER A 289 45.38 -17.40 -9.02
N LYS A 290 45.03 -17.75 -10.25
CA LYS A 290 44.86 -19.12 -10.73
C LYS A 290 45.74 -19.34 -11.95
N ILE A 291 46.67 -20.29 -11.86
CA ILE A 291 47.69 -20.53 -12.87
C ILE A 291 47.31 -21.74 -13.73
N SER A 292 47.33 -21.58 -15.06
CA SER A 292 47.29 -22.70 -16.01
C SER A 292 48.69 -22.94 -16.57
N ASN A 293 49.35 -24.00 -16.11
CA ASN A 293 50.67 -24.42 -16.61
C ASN A 293 50.62 -24.92 -18.06
N LEU A 294 49.47 -25.42 -18.52
CA LEU A 294 49.28 -25.94 -19.87
C LEU A 294 49.21 -24.81 -20.91
N ASP A 295 48.47 -23.75 -20.57
CA ASP A 295 48.23 -22.61 -21.45
C ASP A 295 49.24 -21.46 -21.25
N GLY A 296 50.06 -21.55 -20.20
CA GLY A 296 51.00 -20.50 -19.82
C GLY A 296 50.28 -19.20 -19.51
N LYS A 297 49.22 -19.23 -18.70
CA LYS A 297 48.40 -18.06 -18.36
C LYS A 297 48.13 -18.00 -16.86
N VAL A 298 47.98 -16.79 -16.34
CA VAL A 298 47.45 -16.52 -15.01
C VAL A 298 46.11 -15.81 -15.14
N THR A 299 45.10 -16.34 -14.46
CA THR A 299 43.82 -15.65 -14.25
C THR A 299 43.87 -15.01 -12.87
N ILE A 300 43.55 -13.73 -12.78
CA ILE A 300 43.64 -12.94 -11.55
C ILE A 300 42.24 -12.45 -11.25
N ASP A 301 41.71 -12.83 -10.09
CA ASP A 301 40.46 -12.30 -9.54
C ASP A 301 40.79 -11.14 -8.59
N LEU A 302 40.03 -10.06 -8.72
CA LEU A 302 40.29 -8.75 -8.12
C LEU A 302 39.03 -8.27 -7.38
N ARG A 303 39.20 -7.81 -6.13
CA ARG A 303 38.16 -7.17 -5.34
C ARG A 303 38.71 -5.98 -4.55
N GLY A 304 37.80 -5.12 -4.12
CA GLY A 304 38.07 -3.97 -3.26
C GLY A 304 38.41 -2.67 -4.00
N GLY A 305 38.66 -2.68 -5.32
CA GLY A 305 38.99 -1.47 -6.09
C GLY A 305 37.97 -1.13 -7.18
N LYS A 306 37.83 0.16 -7.50
CA LYS A 306 37.10 0.60 -8.72
C LYS A 306 37.94 0.43 -9.99
N ARG A 307 39.26 0.57 -9.86
CA ARG A 307 40.23 0.43 -10.93
C ARG A 307 41.52 -0.17 -10.41
N TYR A 308 42.01 -1.17 -11.14
CA TYR A 308 43.21 -1.94 -10.79
C TYR A 308 44.36 -1.63 -11.74
N ILE A 309 45.56 -1.59 -11.20
CA ILE A 309 46.84 -1.42 -11.89
C ILE A 309 47.61 -2.71 -11.68
N ILE A 310 47.77 -3.49 -12.75
CA ILE A 310 48.47 -4.78 -12.74
C ILE A 310 49.77 -4.62 -13.50
N GLU A 311 50.87 -4.98 -12.85
CA GLU A 311 52.20 -5.01 -13.45
C GLU A 311 52.67 -6.47 -13.51
N LEU A 312 52.90 -6.98 -14.72
CA LEU A 312 53.44 -8.32 -14.96
C LEU A 312 54.77 -8.19 -15.71
N ASN A 313 55.87 -8.57 -15.06
CA ASN A 313 57.22 -8.51 -15.62
C ASN A 313 57.66 -7.11 -16.14
N GLY A 314 57.16 -6.05 -15.49
CA GLY A 314 57.40 -4.65 -15.89
C GLY A 314 56.42 -4.10 -16.93
N LYS A 315 55.48 -4.90 -17.43
CA LYS A 315 54.39 -4.44 -18.30
C LYS A 315 53.17 -4.10 -17.47
N VAL A 316 52.72 -2.85 -17.54
CA VAL A 316 51.55 -2.36 -16.80
C VAL A 316 50.29 -2.46 -17.66
N VAL A 317 49.22 -2.97 -17.05
CA VAL A 317 47.87 -3.07 -17.59
C VAL A 317 46.91 -2.51 -16.55
N THR A 318 45.92 -1.74 -16.99
CA THR A 318 44.85 -1.24 -16.13
C THR A 318 43.52 -1.89 -16.51
N THR A 319 42.68 -2.19 -15.53
CA THR A 319 41.35 -2.76 -15.76
C THR A 319 40.36 -2.29 -14.70
N THR A 320 39.08 -2.26 -15.07
CA THR A 320 37.93 -2.08 -14.16
C THR A 320 37.21 -3.41 -13.92
N GLU A 321 37.54 -4.45 -14.68
CA GLU A 321 36.96 -5.78 -14.53
C GLU A 321 37.49 -6.49 -13.28
N ASN A 322 36.63 -7.25 -12.61
CA ASN A 322 36.98 -8.04 -11.42
C ASN A 322 37.80 -9.31 -11.73
N GLN A 323 38.02 -9.61 -13.01
CA GLN A 323 38.84 -10.73 -13.43
C GLN A 323 39.63 -10.37 -14.70
N ILE A 324 40.88 -10.78 -14.76
CA ILE A 324 41.72 -10.61 -15.95
C ILE A 324 42.63 -11.82 -16.16
N THR A 325 42.84 -12.21 -17.41
CA THR A 325 43.77 -13.28 -17.77
C THR A 325 44.96 -12.71 -18.53
N LEU A 326 46.17 -12.96 -18.04
CA LEU A 326 47.43 -12.50 -18.64
C LEU A 326 48.33 -13.68 -19.02
N PRO A 327 49.06 -13.60 -20.15
CA PRO A 327 50.03 -14.63 -20.53
C PRO A 327 51.28 -14.58 -19.66
N LEU A 328 51.81 -15.75 -19.31
CA LEU A 328 53.06 -15.96 -18.58
C LEU A 328 54.18 -16.29 -19.58
N GLU A 329 54.96 -15.27 -19.93
CA GLU A 329 55.99 -15.38 -20.97
C GLU A 329 57.32 -15.94 -20.43
N ARG A 330 57.62 -15.70 -19.15
CA ARG A 330 58.91 -16.03 -18.54
C ARG A 330 58.81 -17.31 -17.71
N VAL A 331 59.96 -17.89 -17.33
CA VAL A 331 60.02 -19.02 -16.37
C VAL A 331 59.62 -18.53 -14.98
N GLU A 332 60.15 -17.37 -14.60
CA GLU A 332 59.77 -16.64 -13.40
C GLU A 332 59.04 -15.36 -13.81
N ASN A 333 57.82 -15.19 -13.32
CA ASN A 333 56.98 -14.03 -13.62
C ASN A 333 56.66 -13.28 -12.34
N ASN A 334 56.97 -11.99 -12.30
CA ASN A 334 56.65 -11.15 -11.14
C ASN A 334 55.36 -10.39 -11.40
N LEU A 335 54.34 -10.69 -10.60
CA LEU A 335 53.03 -10.06 -10.61
C LEU A 335 52.94 -9.07 -9.46
N LYS A 336 52.55 -7.83 -9.76
CA LYS A 336 52.18 -6.82 -8.77
C LYS A 336 50.82 -6.25 -9.12
N VAL A 337 49.96 -6.11 -8.13
CA VAL A 337 48.61 -5.56 -8.28
C VAL A 337 48.42 -4.47 -7.24
N SER A 338 47.94 -3.31 -7.66
CA SER A 338 47.52 -2.22 -6.79
C SER A 338 46.22 -1.60 -7.33
N THR A 339 45.58 -0.74 -6.54
CA THR A 339 44.45 0.06 -7.01
C THR A 339 44.90 1.50 -7.28
N GLU A 340 43.96 2.35 -7.69
CA GLU A 340 44.18 3.79 -7.78
C GLU A 340 44.27 4.50 -6.42
N GLN A 341 43.82 3.85 -5.35
CA GLN A 341 43.96 4.34 -3.98
C GLN A 341 45.17 3.67 -3.30
N PRO A 342 46.26 4.41 -3.04
CA PRO A 342 47.50 3.82 -2.50
C PRO A 342 47.33 3.08 -1.17
N CYS A 343 46.32 3.45 -0.39
CA CYS A 343 46.07 2.91 0.94
C CYS A 343 45.29 1.60 0.97
N GLN A 344 44.72 1.14 -0.16
CA GLN A 344 44.08 -0.18 -0.24
C GLN A 344 45.10 -1.32 -0.27
N GLY A 345 46.39 -0.99 -0.35
CA GLY A 345 47.51 -1.92 -0.34
C GLY A 345 47.99 -2.31 -1.73
N SER A 346 48.97 -3.19 -1.76
CA SER A 346 49.47 -3.81 -2.99
C SER A 346 49.71 -5.29 -2.76
N TYR A 347 49.35 -6.10 -3.74
CA TYR A 347 49.66 -7.52 -3.79
C TYR A 347 50.89 -7.76 -4.66
N GLN A 348 51.78 -8.64 -4.22
CA GLN A 348 52.94 -9.07 -5.01
C GLN A 348 53.10 -10.58 -4.91
N GLU A 349 53.30 -11.21 -6.06
CA GLU A 349 53.49 -12.67 -6.18
C GLU A 349 54.54 -12.97 -7.26
N THR A 350 55.41 -13.93 -7.00
CA THR A 350 56.33 -14.48 -7.99
C THR A 350 55.82 -15.84 -8.45
N ILE A 351 55.43 -15.94 -9.72
CA ILE A 351 54.88 -17.15 -10.35
C ILE A 351 55.99 -17.86 -11.13
N VAL A 352 56.33 -19.08 -10.72
CA VAL A 352 57.35 -19.92 -11.39
C VAL A 352 56.68 -21.05 -12.18
N LEU A 353 56.93 -21.11 -13.48
CA LEU A 353 56.48 -22.19 -14.35
C LEU A 353 57.45 -23.37 -14.28
N SER A 354 56.95 -24.59 -14.04
CA SER A 354 57.77 -25.80 -13.91
C SER A 354 58.29 -26.30 -15.27
N GLU A 355 59.61 -26.48 -15.37
CA GLU A 355 60.30 -27.04 -16.55
C GLU A 355 60.41 -28.58 -16.54
N ASN A 356 59.89 -29.26 -15.51
CA ASN A 356 60.22 -30.66 -15.26
C ASN A 356 59.50 -31.64 -16.21
N VAL A 357 60.26 -32.58 -16.76
CA VAL A 357 59.73 -33.75 -17.47
C VAL A 357 59.08 -34.70 -16.46
N ILE A 358 57.83 -35.09 -16.72
CA ILE A 358 57.04 -35.95 -15.85
C ILE A 358 56.88 -37.31 -16.53
N ILE A 359 57.21 -38.39 -15.82
CA ILE A 359 57.08 -39.77 -16.31
C ILE A 359 56.10 -40.51 -15.41
N TYR A 360 55.03 -41.02 -15.99
CA TYR A 360 53.98 -41.68 -15.23
C TYR A 360 53.24 -42.75 -16.07
N PRO A 361 52.77 -43.84 -15.44
CA PRO A 361 53.07 -44.25 -14.07
C PRO A 361 54.52 -44.73 -13.93
N ASN A 362 55.20 -44.42 -12.82
CA ASN A 362 56.53 -44.96 -12.51
C ASN A 362 56.64 -45.18 -10.99
N PRO A 363 56.58 -46.43 -10.47
CA PRO A 363 56.65 -47.70 -11.20
C PRO A 363 55.41 -48.02 -12.06
N VAL A 364 55.61 -48.65 -13.22
CA VAL A 364 54.55 -49.13 -14.12
C VAL A 364 54.41 -50.64 -14.02
N ALA A 365 53.18 -51.17 -13.89
CA ALA A 365 52.92 -52.61 -13.78
C ALA A 365 52.46 -53.23 -15.12
N THR A 366 51.50 -52.61 -15.80
CA THR A 366 51.02 -52.99 -17.14
C THR A 366 50.55 -51.73 -17.87
N GLY A 367 50.37 -51.83 -19.18
CA GLY A 367 49.83 -50.78 -20.03
C GLY A 367 50.88 -49.79 -20.55
N ARG A 368 50.48 -48.52 -20.63
CA ARG A 368 51.25 -47.48 -21.30
C ARG A 368 52.04 -46.65 -20.30
N LEU A 369 53.27 -46.33 -20.65
CA LEU A 369 54.12 -45.37 -19.95
C LEU A 369 54.08 -44.05 -20.70
N ASN A 370 53.73 -42.98 -19.99
CA ASN A 370 53.64 -41.63 -20.52
C ASN A 370 54.85 -40.79 -20.10
N VAL A 371 55.32 -39.94 -21.01
CA VAL A 371 56.43 -39.03 -20.79
C VAL A 371 56.06 -37.64 -21.31
N TYR A 372 55.81 -36.72 -20.39
CA TYR A 372 55.53 -35.33 -20.68
C TYR A 372 56.81 -34.51 -20.73
N LEU A 373 57.11 -33.85 -21.86
CA LEU A 373 58.41 -33.21 -22.13
C LEU A 373 58.53 -31.75 -21.67
N GLY A 374 57.61 -31.27 -20.83
CA GLY A 374 57.68 -29.92 -20.25
C GLY A 374 57.16 -28.82 -21.20
N LYS A 375 57.76 -27.63 -21.13
CA LYS A 375 57.30 -26.40 -21.83
C LYS A 375 57.69 -26.35 -23.31
N ASP A 376 58.80 -26.98 -23.70
CA ASP A 376 59.32 -26.92 -25.07
C ASP A 376 58.48 -27.76 -26.03
N ARG A 377 58.05 -27.17 -27.15
CA ARG A 377 57.26 -27.88 -28.17
C ARG A 377 58.18 -28.60 -29.15
N PHE A 378 58.08 -29.92 -29.22
CA PHE A 378 58.77 -30.73 -30.24
C PHE A 378 57.76 -31.41 -31.17
N GLN A 379 58.16 -31.68 -32.42
CA GLN A 379 57.30 -32.39 -33.37
C GLN A 379 57.37 -33.92 -33.17
N LYS A 380 58.54 -34.40 -32.77
CA LYS A 380 58.83 -35.83 -32.54
C LYS A 380 59.87 -36.01 -31.45
N ALA A 381 59.83 -37.16 -30.79
CA ALA A 381 60.86 -37.58 -29.84
C ALA A 381 61.24 -39.04 -30.07
N LYS A 382 62.53 -39.33 -30.00
CA LYS A 382 63.05 -40.70 -30.00
C LYS A 382 63.16 -41.20 -28.57
N VAL A 383 62.33 -42.18 -28.24
CA VAL A 383 62.29 -42.85 -26.94
C VAL A 383 63.11 -44.13 -27.05
N SER A 384 64.05 -44.33 -26.13
CA SER A 384 64.87 -45.55 -26.06
C SER A 384 64.97 -46.05 -24.61
N LEU A 385 64.73 -47.35 -24.40
CA LEU A 385 64.91 -47.99 -23.10
C LEU A 385 66.13 -48.90 -23.12
N PHE A 386 66.91 -48.82 -22.05
CA PHE A 386 68.09 -49.63 -21.83
C PHE A 386 67.97 -50.39 -20.51
N THR A 387 68.45 -51.63 -20.46
CA THR A 387 68.70 -52.31 -19.18
C THR A 387 69.83 -51.61 -18.43
N LEU A 388 70.01 -51.90 -17.13
CA LEU A 388 71.13 -51.37 -16.35
C LEU A 388 72.51 -51.77 -16.90
N ASN A 389 72.57 -52.83 -17.70
CA ASN A 389 73.80 -53.28 -18.37
C ASN A 389 74.01 -52.61 -19.74
N GLY A 390 73.18 -51.63 -20.11
CA GLY A 390 73.32 -50.86 -21.35
C GLY A 390 72.73 -51.52 -22.59
N VAL A 391 72.01 -52.63 -22.46
CA VAL A 391 71.36 -53.30 -23.60
C VAL A 391 70.09 -52.56 -23.98
N ASN A 392 69.96 -52.13 -25.23
CA ASN A 392 68.73 -51.50 -25.74
C ASN A 392 67.62 -52.54 -25.89
N VAL A 393 66.48 -52.32 -25.22
CA VAL A 393 65.31 -53.22 -25.24
C VAL A 393 64.12 -52.64 -25.99
N PHE A 394 64.11 -51.33 -26.20
CA PHE A 394 63.09 -50.62 -26.96
C PHE A 394 63.72 -49.36 -27.55
N SER A 395 63.43 -49.06 -28.81
CA SER A 395 63.77 -47.77 -29.42
C SER A 395 62.79 -47.45 -30.52
N LYS A 396 62.10 -46.31 -30.39
CA LYS A 396 61.13 -45.85 -31.39
C LYS A 396 61.08 -44.33 -31.44
N GLU A 397 60.99 -43.79 -32.65
CA GLU A 397 60.66 -42.38 -32.87
C GLU A 397 59.13 -42.24 -32.89
N LEU A 398 58.60 -41.40 -32.00
CA LEU A 398 57.17 -41.22 -31.78
C LEU A 398 56.77 -39.77 -32.04
N PRO A 399 55.63 -39.53 -32.71
CA PRO A 399 55.05 -38.20 -32.78
C PRO A 399 54.57 -37.80 -31.38
N LEU A 400 54.61 -36.50 -31.09
CA LEU A 400 54.11 -35.97 -29.83
C LEU A 400 52.64 -35.57 -29.97
N GLN A 401 51.80 -36.02 -29.03
CA GLN A 401 50.44 -35.51 -28.87
C GLN A 401 50.41 -34.72 -27.56
N ASN A 402 50.04 -33.43 -27.61
CA ASN A 402 50.07 -32.55 -26.44
C ASN A 402 51.42 -32.48 -25.68
N ASN A 403 52.53 -32.57 -26.43
CA ASN A 403 53.90 -32.62 -25.88
C ASN A 403 54.20 -33.81 -24.98
N GLU A 404 53.44 -34.89 -25.19
CA GLU A 404 53.56 -36.16 -24.50
C GLU A 404 53.84 -37.27 -25.52
N VAL A 405 54.75 -38.18 -25.15
CA VAL A 405 54.94 -39.46 -25.85
C VAL A 405 54.51 -40.58 -24.93
N ASP A 406 53.82 -41.55 -25.52
CA ASP A 406 53.35 -42.70 -24.79
C ASP A 406 53.59 -44.00 -25.58
N PHE A 407 53.92 -45.06 -24.85
CA PHE A 407 54.24 -46.35 -25.45
C PHE A 407 53.91 -47.50 -24.50
N ASN A 408 53.56 -48.66 -25.06
CA ASN A 408 53.22 -49.84 -24.27
C ASN A 408 54.49 -50.52 -23.73
N VAL A 409 54.48 -50.85 -22.44
CA VAL A 409 55.57 -51.53 -21.72
C VAL A 409 55.26 -52.98 -21.32
N ASP A 410 54.12 -53.54 -21.74
CA ASP A 410 53.68 -54.91 -21.41
C ASP A 410 54.66 -56.00 -21.85
N ALA A 411 55.36 -55.77 -22.97
CA ALA A 411 56.35 -56.71 -23.50
C ALA A 411 57.68 -56.69 -22.72
N LEU A 412 57.86 -55.77 -21.76
CA LEU A 412 59.09 -55.64 -20.97
C LEU A 412 59.01 -56.51 -19.71
N PRO A 413 60.03 -57.34 -19.44
CA PRO A 413 60.15 -58.05 -18.16
C PRO A 413 60.21 -57.08 -16.97
N ASN A 414 59.84 -57.58 -15.78
CA ASN A 414 59.95 -56.80 -14.55
C ASN A 414 61.42 -56.46 -14.26
N GLY A 415 61.69 -55.20 -13.90
CA GLY A 415 63.05 -54.71 -13.73
C GLY A 415 63.16 -53.19 -13.79
N ILE A 416 64.40 -52.72 -13.69
CA ILE A 416 64.75 -51.31 -13.78
C ILE A 416 65.31 -51.03 -15.17
N TYR A 417 64.80 -49.99 -15.82
CA TYR A 417 65.25 -49.54 -17.13
C TYR A 417 65.68 -48.07 -17.08
N LEU A 418 66.66 -47.73 -17.91
CA LEU A 418 67.05 -46.36 -18.21
C LEU A 418 66.30 -45.90 -19.45
N LEU A 419 65.40 -44.93 -19.26
CA LEU A 419 64.69 -44.24 -20.31
C LEU A 419 65.51 -43.06 -20.81
N ASN A 420 65.89 -43.15 -22.07
CA ASN A 420 66.49 -42.07 -22.83
C ASN A 420 65.44 -41.45 -23.76
N VAL A 421 65.25 -40.13 -23.66
CA VAL A 421 64.38 -39.37 -24.57
C VAL A 421 65.22 -38.35 -25.30
N ARG A 422 65.32 -38.51 -26.62
CA ARG A 422 66.05 -37.59 -27.49
C ARG A 422 65.06 -36.79 -28.32
N THR A 423 65.12 -35.47 -28.19
CA THR A 423 64.42 -34.51 -29.05
C THR A 423 65.40 -33.87 -30.03
N GLU A 424 64.95 -32.89 -30.81
CA GLU A 424 65.79 -32.16 -31.76
C GLU A 424 66.95 -31.41 -31.09
N SER A 425 66.76 -30.96 -29.84
CA SER A 425 67.73 -30.13 -29.13
C SER A 425 68.14 -30.66 -27.75
N LYS A 426 67.50 -31.72 -27.24
CA LYS A 426 67.77 -32.25 -25.89
C LYS A 426 67.91 -33.77 -25.86
N LEU A 427 68.73 -34.26 -24.93
CA LEU A 427 68.85 -35.66 -24.57
C LEU A 427 68.61 -35.81 -23.07
N LEU A 428 67.53 -36.48 -22.69
CA LEU A 428 67.12 -36.63 -21.31
C LEU A 428 67.23 -38.10 -20.89
N ASN A 429 67.59 -38.34 -19.62
CA ASN A 429 67.78 -39.68 -19.08
C ASN A 429 67.05 -39.82 -17.74
N TYR A 430 66.20 -40.83 -17.63
CA TYR A 430 65.40 -41.09 -16.45
C TYR A 430 65.40 -42.58 -16.10
N LYS A 431 65.21 -42.88 -14.82
CA LYS A 431 65.05 -44.26 -14.35
C LYS A 431 63.57 -44.62 -14.29
N ILE A 432 63.20 -45.73 -14.91
CA ILE A 432 61.85 -46.28 -14.83
C ILE A 432 61.88 -47.66 -14.18
N VAL A 433 60.82 -48.00 -13.45
CA VAL A 433 60.67 -49.28 -12.76
C VAL A 433 59.45 -50.01 -13.33
N LYS A 434 59.68 -51.16 -13.97
CA LYS A 434 58.63 -52.08 -14.42
C LYS A 434 58.40 -53.12 -13.33
N ARG A 435 57.19 -53.16 -12.77
CA ARG A 435 56.77 -54.11 -11.73
C ARG A 435 55.97 -55.26 -12.29
#